data_AF-A0A0D0A1K9-F1
#
_entry.id   AF-A0A0D0A1K9-F1
#
_cell.length_a   1.000
_cell.length_b   1.000
_cell.length_c   1.000
_cell.angle_alpha   90.00
_cell.angle_beta   90.00
_cell.angle_gamma   90.00
#
_symmetry.space_group_name_H-M   'P 1'
#
loop_
_entity.id
_entity.type
_entity.pdbx_description
1 polymer ?
#
loop_
_entity_poly.entity_id
_entity_poly.type
_entity_poly.pdbx_seq_one_letter_code
_entity_poly.pdbx_strand_id
1 'polypeptide(L)'
;KVTHFGDGHFHRIIYGLGPYIADFEEQVLECIVKCWCTQCLASRLNLNEDALDRCCEHVDALVEEGTLLGIWDDYGIVGDLV
;
A
#
# COMPACT_ATOMS: atom_id res chain seq x y z
N LYS A 1 -1.36 -5.29 -11.54
CA LYS A 1 -1.96 -6.57 -12.02
C LYS A 1 -2.99 -7.02 -10.99
N VAL A 2 -4.18 -7.48 -11.37
CA VAL A 2 -5.18 -8.01 -10.43
C VAL A 2 -4.91 -9.50 -10.21
N THR A 3 -4.87 -9.97 -8.97
CA THR A 3 -4.57 -11.36 -8.61
C THR A 3 -5.52 -11.84 -7.51
N HIS A 4 -5.98 -13.08 -7.63
CA HIS A 4 -6.86 -13.71 -6.65
C HIS A 4 -6.04 -14.32 -5.51
N PHE A 5 -6.38 -13.99 -4.27
CA PHE A 5 -5.67 -14.45 -3.07
C PHE A 5 -6.40 -15.58 -2.34
N GLY A 6 -5.70 -16.26 -1.43
CA GLY A 6 -6.23 -17.38 -0.65
C GLY A 6 -7.32 -16.99 0.37
N ASP A 7 -7.54 -15.71 0.57
CA ASP A 7 -8.65 -15.13 1.34
C ASP A 7 -9.93 -14.96 0.49
N GLY A 8 -9.91 -15.37 -0.79
CA GLY A 8 -11.06 -15.27 -1.71
C GLY A 8 -11.27 -13.87 -2.29
N HIS A 9 -10.34 -12.93 -2.08
CA HIS A 9 -10.44 -11.56 -2.58
C HIS A 9 -9.49 -11.31 -3.75
N PHE A 10 -9.84 -10.33 -4.59
CA PHE A 10 -9.01 -9.89 -5.71
C PHE A 10 -8.24 -8.64 -5.32
N HIS A 11 -6.91 -8.70 -5.34
CA HIS A 11 -6.06 -7.57 -5.01
C HIS A 11 -5.37 -7.01 -6.25
N ARG A 12 -5.28 -5.67 -6.34
CA ARG A 12 -4.36 -5.00 -7.26
C ARG A 12 -2.96 -5.04 -6.64
N ILE A 13 -2.11 -5.92 -7.17
CA ILE A 13 -0.70 -5.97 -6.80
C ILE A 13 0.06 -4.96 -7.66
N ILE A 14 0.80 -4.09 -6.97
CA ILE A 14 1.89 -3.30 -7.54
C ILE A 14 3.19 -4.06 -7.22
N TYR A 15 3.92 -4.44 -8.26
CA TYR A 15 5.25 -5.05 -8.09
C TYR A 15 6.27 -3.91 -8.08
N GLY A 16 6.94 -3.72 -6.96
CA GLY A 16 8.07 -2.82 -6.84
C GLY A 16 9.38 -3.61 -6.88
N LEU A 17 10.33 -3.18 -7.70
CA LEU A 17 11.72 -3.61 -7.57
C LEU A 17 12.29 -2.87 -6.36
N GLY A 18 12.50 -3.57 -5.25
CA GLY A 18 13.16 -2.97 -4.08
C GLY A 18 14.63 -2.63 -4.38
N PRO A 19 15.28 -1.85 -3.50
CA PRO A 19 16.70 -1.50 -3.65
C PRO A 19 17.54 -2.78 -3.81
N TYR A 20 18.34 -2.82 -4.88
CA TYR A 20 19.26 -3.90 -5.18
C TYR A 20 20.40 -3.89 -4.14
N ILE A 21 20.29 -4.74 -3.13
CA ILE A 21 21.37 -4.98 -2.16
C ILE A 21 22.32 -5.98 -2.83
N ALA A 22 23.39 -5.47 -3.41
CA ALA A 22 24.27 -6.20 -4.33
C ALA A 22 25.02 -7.41 -3.73
N ASP A 23 24.91 -7.64 -2.42
CA ASP A 23 25.74 -8.61 -1.68
C ASP A 23 25.05 -9.96 -1.40
N PHE A 24 23.89 -10.24 -2.02
CA PHE A 24 23.21 -11.53 -1.89
C PHE A 24 22.79 -12.07 -3.27
N GLU A 25 23.48 -13.13 -3.72
CA GLU A 25 23.34 -13.72 -5.06
C GLU A 25 21.97 -14.39 -5.32
N GLU A 26 21.14 -14.62 -4.29
CA GLU A 26 19.79 -15.16 -4.42
C GLU A 26 18.75 -14.34 -3.62
N GLN A 27 18.43 -13.12 -4.09
CA GLN A 27 17.19 -12.46 -3.65
C GLN A 27 16.24 -12.23 -4.83
N VAL A 28 15.17 -13.03 -4.87
CA VAL A 28 13.95 -12.68 -5.59
C VAL A 28 13.27 -11.56 -4.78
N LEU A 29 13.57 -10.32 -5.16
CA LEU A 29 12.99 -9.11 -4.59
C LEU A 29 11.55 -8.92 -5.09
N GLU A 30 10.59 -9.48 -4.37
CA GLU A 30 9.18 -9.11 -4.48
C GLU A 30 8.72 -8.47 -3.16
N CYS A 31 8.84 -7.14 -3.05
CA CYS A 31 8.16 -6.39 -1.99
C CYS A 31 6.66 -6.34 -2.32
N ILE A 32 5.92 -7.38 -1.93
CA ILE A 32 4.46 -7.34 -2.00
C ILE A 32 3.99 -6.53 -0.79
N VAL A 33 3.66 -5.27 -1.02
CA VAL A 33 2.90 -4.47 -0.07
C VAL A 33 1.48 -5.04 -0.04
N LYS A 34 1.16 -5.85 0.98
CA LYS A 34 -0.14 -6.52 1.13
C LYS A 34 -1.09 -5.65 1.94
N CYS A 35 -2.37 -5.70 1.57
CA CYS A 35 -3.52 -5.23 2.34
C CYS A 35 -3.86 -3.72 2.27
N TRP A 36 -3.42 -2.97 1.25
CA TRP A 36 -3.89 -1.59 1.05
C TRP A 36 -4.48 -1.39 -0.34
N CYS A 37 -5.61 -0.68 -0.43
CA CYS A 37 -6.15 -0.24 -1.71
C CYS A 37 -5.54 1.10 -2.10
N THR A 38 -4.94 1.20 -3.29
CA THR A 38 -4.39 2.47 -3.78
C THR A 38 -5.44 3.41 -4.36
N GLN A 39 -6.68 2.97 -4.47
CA GLN A 39 -7.78 3.76 -5.05
C GLN A 39 -8.76 4.27 -4.01
N CYS A 40 -9.01 3.52 -2.94
CA CYS A 40 -9.97 3.89 -1.91
C CYS A 40 -9.39 3.82 -0.49
N LEU A 41 -10.15 4.35 0.46
CA LEU A 41 -9.85 4.36 1.89
C LEU A 41 -10.33 3.10 2.61
N ALA A 42 -10.66 2.03 1.86
CA ALA A 42 -11.11 0.79 2.45
C ALA A 42 -10.03 0.23 3.39
N SER A 43 -10.46 -0.14 4.59
CA SER A 43 -9.57 -0.72 5.58
C SER A 43 -8.97 -2.02 5.05
N ARG A 44 -7.72 -2.28 5.44
CA ARG A 44 -7.02 -3.54 5.17
C ARG A 44 -7.77 -4.78 5.67
N LEU A 45 -8.63 -4.59 6.68
CA LEU A 45 -9.44 -5.64 7.29
C LEU A 45 -10.78 -5.84 6.58
N ASN A 46 -11.21 -4.88 5.74
CA ASN A 46 -12.51 -4.91 5.07
C ASN A 46 -12.47 -4.18 3.72
N LEU A 47 -11.90 -4.84 2.72
CA LEU A 47 -11.70 -4.28 1.37
C LEU A 47 -13.01 -4.14 0.56
N ASN A 48 -14.11 -4.77 1.01
CA ASN A 48 -15.42 -4.70 0.36
C ASN A 48 -16.33 -3.63 0.99
N GLU A 49 -15.83 -2.86 1.96
CA GLU A 49 -16.57 -1.74 2.51
C GLU A 49 -16.74 -0.65 1.44
N ASP A 50 -17.90 0.00 1.42
CA ASP A 50 -18.13 1.19 0.62
C ASP A 50 -17.26 2.32 1.17
N ALA A 51 -16.04 2.40 0.65
CA ALA A 51 -15.06 3.37 1.06
C ALA A 51 -14.91 4.46 0.02
N LEU A 52 -14.66 5.68 0.49
CA LEU A 52 -14.38 6.82 -0.38
C LEU A 52 -13.10 6.59 -1.17
N ASP A 53 -13.07 7.13 -2.39
CA ASP A 53 -11.86 7.18 -3.19
C ASP A 53 -10.81 8.08 -2.53
N ARG A 54 -9.54 7.72 -2.70
CA ARG A 54 -8.41 8.56 -2.29
C ARG A 54 -8.35 9.77 -3.22
N CYS A 55 -8.29 10.96 -2.63
CA CYS A 55 -8.01 12.21 -3.34
C CYS A 55 -6.71 12.84 -2.82
N CYS A 56 -6.08 13.69 -3.64
CA CYS A 56 -4.84 14.38 -3.25
C CYS A 56 -5.03 15.19 -1.97
N GLU A 57 -6.15 15.91 -1.85
CA GLU A 57 -6.47 16.71 -0.66
C GLU A 57 -6.48 15.87 0.63
N HIS A 58 -6.95 14.63 0.57
CA HIS A 58 -6.94 13.72 1.72
C HIS A 58 -5.54 13.22 2.04
N VAL A 59 -4.72 12.93 1.02
CA VAL A 59 -3.33 12.51 1.21
C VAL A 59 -2.51 13.66 1.79
N ASP A 60 -2.69 14.88 1.29
CA ASP A 60 -1.99 16.07 1.77
C ASP A 60 -2.35 16.33 3.25
N ALA A 61 -3.63 16.26 3.61
CA ALA A 61 -4.06 16.39 5.00
C ALA A 61 -3.49 15.28 5.90
N LEU A 62 -3.42 14.03 5.41
CA LEU A 62 -2.79 12.93 6.15
C LEU A 62 -1.30 13.16 6.36
N VAL A 63 -0.58 13.71 5.39
CA VAL A 63 0.86 14.01 5.50
C VAL A 63 1.10 15.19 6.44
N GLU A 64 0.24 16.21 6.44
CA GLU A 64 0.36 17.37 7.32
C GLU A 64 0.03 17.04 8.79
N GLU A 65 -1.00 16.23 9.04
CA GLU A 65 -1.50 15.96 10.40
C GLU A 65 -1.02 14.62 10.97
N GLY A 66 -0.69 13.67 10.10
CA GLY A 66 -0.38 12.29 10.46
C GLY A 66 1.08 12.06 10.83
N THR A 67 1.31 11.02 11.63
CA THR A 67 2.69 10.55 11.88
C THR A 67 3.13 9.66 10.73
N LEU A 68 4.41 9.76 10.31
CA LEU A 68 4.97 8.93 9.23
C LEU A 68 4.69 7.43 9.44
N LEU A 69 4.78 6.96 10.69
CA LEU A 69 4.51 5.57 11.04
C LEU A 69 3.02 5.21 10.94
N GLY A 70 2.13 6.08 11.42
CA GLY A 70 0.68 5.86 11.33
C GLY A 70 0.17 5.88 9.90
N ILE A 71 0.65 6.82 9.08
CA ILE A 71 0.30 6.93 7.66
C ILE A 71 0.75 5.67 6.89
N TRP A 72 1.93 5.15 7.21
CA TRP A 72 2.42 3.89 6.64
C TRP A 72 1.57 2.70 7.09
N ASP A 73 1.34 2.50 8.39
CA ASP A 73 0.63 1.33 8.91
C ASP A 73 -0.85 1.28 8.49
N ASP A 74 -1.53 2.42 8.53
CA ASP A 74 -2.96 2.53 8.30
C ASP A 74 -3.30 2.71 6.81
N TYR A 75 -2.51 3.51 6.08
CA TYR A 75 -2.83 3.91 4.71
C TYR A 75 -1.84 3.40 3.66
N GLY A 76 -0.68 2.90 4.08
CA GLY A 76 0.34 2.43 3.16
C GLY A 76 1.04 3.51 2.36
N ILE A 77 1.00 4.75 2.86
CA ILE A 77 1.60 5.90 2.21
C ILE A 77 2.94 6.17 2.88
N VAL A 78 3.98 6.39 2.07
CA VAL A 78 5.28 6.84 2.57
C VAL A 78 5.26 8.36 2.59
N GLY A 79 5.06 8.96 3.76
CA GLY A 79 4.99 10.42 3.88
C GLY A 79 6.25 11.17 3.42
N ASP A 80 7.41 10.50 3.39
CA ASP A 80 8.68 11.08 2.90
C ASP A 80 8.82 11.10 1.36
N LEU A 81 7.91 10.46 0.61
CA LEU A 81 7.98 10.33 -0.86
C LEU A 81 6.87 11.09 -1.60
N VAL A 82 5.97 11.75 -0.89
CA VAL A 82 4.84 12.50 -1.45
C VAL A 82 5.25 13.95 -1.72
#